data_AF-A0A8E1S043-F1
#
_entry.id   AF-A0A8E1S043-F1
#
_cell.length_a   1.000
_cell.length_b   1.000
_cell.length_c   1.000
_cell.angle_alpha   90.00
_cell.angle_beta   90.00
_cell.angle_gamma   90.00
#
_symmetry.space_group_name_H-M   'P 1'
#
loop_
_entity.id
_entity.type
_entity.pdbx_description
1 polymer ?
#
loop_
_entity_poly.entity_id
_entity_poly.type
_entity_poly.pdbx_seq_one_letter_code
_entity_poly.pdbx_strand_id
1 'polypeptide(L)'
;MTDLLTLSARAEAAEADNDNARRIHLAASVLLHFAEMTGSADSTEPADTVVTDLLTDLMHLCAHCWPDNGPVSFDSTLNTARMHYLVESDECTQWE
;
A
#
# COMPACT_ATOMS: atom_id res chain seq x y z
N MET A 1 -17.47 -5.89 -1.23
CA MET A 1 -16.08 -6.32 -0.99
C MET A 1 -15.39 -6.35 -2.34
N THR A 2 -14.28 -5.65 -2.49
CA THR A 2 -13.54 -5.55 -3.77
C THR A 2 -12.44 -6.60 -3.74
N ASP A 3 -12.41 -7.51 -4.71
CA ASP A 3 -11.30 -8.45 -4.88
C ASP A 3 -10.05 -7.74 -5.42
N LEU A 4 -8.92 -8.43 -5.35
CA LEU A 4 -7.61 -7.87 -5.69
C LEU A 4 -7.49 -7.47 -7.17
N LEU A 5 -8.07 -8.25 -8.08
CA LEU A 5 -8.04 -7.95 -9.52
C LEU A 5 -8.85 -6.69 -9.84
N THR A 6 -10.02 -6.54 -9.22
CA THR A 6 -10.86 -5.35 -9.33
C THR A 6 -10.16 -4.12 -8.73
N LEU A 7 -9.43 -4.28 -7.62
CA LEU A 7 -8.60 -3.20 -7.06
C LEU A 7 -7.50 -2.77 -8.04
N SER A 8 -6.80 -3.72 -8.66
CA SER A 8 -5.76 -3.42 -9.64
C SER A 8 -6.31 -2.72 -10.88
N ALA A 9 -7.43 -3.18 -11.42
CA ALA A 9 -8.06 -2.53 -12.58
C ALA A 9 -8.49 -1.08 -12.29
N ARG A 10 -8.95 -0.81 -11.06
CA ARG A 10 -9.25 0.56 -10.61
C ARG A 10 -7.99 1.40 -10.48
N ALA A 11 -6.90 0.81 -9.99
CA ALA A 11 -5.62 1.49 -9.92
C ALA A 11 -5.17 1.90 -11.32
N GLU A 12 -5.18 0.99 -12.30
CA GLU A 12 -4.82 1.26 -13.70
C GLU A 12 -5.63 2.40 -14.34
N ALA A 13 -6.90 2.56 -13.95
CA ALA A 13 -7.77 3.62 -14.44
C ALA A 13 -7.46 5.02 -13.85
N ALA A 14 -6.57 5.14 -12.86
CA ALA A 14 -6.17 6.43 -12.30
C ALA A 14 -5.46 7.31 -13.36
N GLU A 15 -5.74 8.61 -13.34
CA GLU A 15 -5.28 9.57 -14.36
C GLU A 15 -3.74 9.70 -14.39
N ALA A 16 -3.14 9.28 -15.50
CA ALA A 16 -1.69 9.07 -15.62
C ALA A 16 -0.80 10.32 -15.45
N ASP A 17 -1.36 11.53 -15.46
CA ASP A 17 -0.60 12.80 -15.41
C ASP A 17 -0.42 13.35 -13.98
N ASN A 18 -0.74 12.54 -12.95
CA ASN A 18 -0.56 12.88 -11.55
C ASN A 18 0.39 11.87 -10.87
N ASP A 19 1.37 12.36 -10.11
CA ASP A 19 2.28 11.54 -9.29
C ASP A 19 1.51 10.54 -8.38
N ASN A 20 0.29 10.89 -7.99
CA ASN A 20 -0.62 10.01 -7.24
C ASN A 20 -1.05 8.78 -8.05
N ALA A 21 -1.31 8.90 -9.35
CA ALA A 21 -1.67 7.74 -10.18
C ALA A 21 -0.50 6.75 -10.28
N ARG A 22 0.73 7.26 -10.44
CA ARG A 22 1.94 6.42 -10.40
C ARG A 22 2.08 5.69 -9.05
N ARG A 23 1.83 6.38 -7.93
CA ARG A 23 1.86 5.78 -6.58
C ARG A 23 0.80 4.69 -6.42
N ILE A 24 -0.41 4.94 -6.91
CA ILE A 24 -1.53 3.98 -6.92
C ILE A 24 -1.18 2.74 -7.75
N HIS A 25 -0.65 2.91 -8.96
CA HIS A 25 -0.22 1.79 -9.83
C HIS A 25 0.87 0.93 -9.18
N LEU A 26 1.86 1.58 -8.56
CA LEU A 26 2.94 0.88 -7.88
C LEU A 26 2.41 0.08 -6.69
N ALA A 27 1.53 0.67 -5.87
CA ALA A 27 0.94 0.00 -4.73
C ALA A 27 0.11 -1.23 -5.14
N ALA A 28 -0.72 -1.11 -6.19
CA ALA A 28 -1.49 -2.24 -6.73
C ALA A 28 -0.57 -3.35 -7.26
N SER A 29 0.52 -2.99 -7.94
CA SER A 29 1.50 -3.95 -8.46
C SER A 29 2.20 -4.72 -7.34
N VAL A 30 2.57 -4.05 -6.24
CA VAL A 30 3.16 -4.70 -5.05
C VAL A 30 2.17 -5.68 -4.41
N LEU A 31 0.89 -5.29 -4.30
CA LEU A 31 -0.15 -6.17 -3.74
C LEU A 31 -0.40 -7.40 -4.61
N LEU A 32 -0.45 -7.25 -5.94
CA LEU A 32 -0.57 -8.38 -6.86
C LEU A 32 0.62 -9.32 -6.72
N HIS A 33 1.84 -8.78 -6.74
CA HIS A 33 3.03 -9.61 -6.60
C HIS A 33 3.10 -10.33 -5.25
N PHE A 34 2.71 -9.65 -4.16
CA PHE A 34 2.60 -10.27 -2.84
C PHE A 34 1.59 -11.43 -2.83
N ALA A 35 0.42 -11.23 -3.45
CA ALA A 35 -0.59 -12.27 -3.57
C ALA A 35 -0.09 -13.46 -4.42
N GLU A 36 0.67 -13.21 -5.49
CA GLU A 36 1.29 -14.29 -6.30
C GLU A 36 2.26 -15.12 -5.46
N MET A 37 3.09 -14.46 -4.65
CA MET A 37 4.10 -15.10 -3.81
C MET A 37 3.50 -15.91 -2.67
N THR A 38 2.31 -15.53 -2.17
CA THR A 38 1.62 -16.19 -1.06
C THR A 38 0.57 -17.21 -1.53
N GLY A 39 0.28 -17.27 -2.83
CA GLY A 39 -0.75 -18.14 -3.40
C GLY A 39 -2.17 -17.56 -3.35
N SER A 40 -2.31 -16.26 -3.03
CA SER A 40 -3.57 -15.53 -3.00
C SER A 40 -3.90 -14.77 -4.30
N ALA A 41 -3.06 -14.82 -5.34
CA ALA A 41 -3.28 -14.06 -6.58
C ALA A 41 -4.57 -14.39 -7.33
N ASP A 42 -4.93 -15.67 -7.37
CA ASP A 42 -6.20 -16.16 -7.96
C ASP A 42 -7.32 -16.28 -6.92
N SER A 43 -7.10 -15.76 -5.71
CA SER A 43 -8.05 -15.91 -4.64
C SER A 43 -9.25 -14.99 -4.84
N THR A 44 -10.42 -15.47 -4.43
CA THR A 44 -11.60 -14.61 -4.21
C THR A 44 -11.49 -13.80 -2.92
N GLU A 45 -10.29 -13.74 -2.32
CA GLU A 45 -10.09 -13.05 -1.06
C GLU A 45 -10.32 -11.55 -1.21
N PRO A 46 -10.81 -10.93 -0.14
CA PRO A 46 -10.98 -9.49 -0.08
C PRO A 46 -9.62 -8.80 -0.26
N ALA A 47 -9.55 -7.74 -1.09
CA ALA A 47 -8.30 -6.99 -1.24
C ALA A 47 -7.80 -6.40 0.09
N ASP A 48 -8.71 -6.07 1.02
CA ASP A 48 -8.38 -5.62 2.37
C ASP A 48 -7.74 -6.72 3.24
N THR A 49 -8.03 -8.00 2.98
CA THR A 49 -7.31 -9.12 3.61
C THR A 49 -5.87 -9.16 3.12
N VAL A 50 -5.66 -9.12 1.81
CA VAL A 50 -4.30 -9.09 1.20
C VAL A 50 -3.49 -7.89 1.68
N VAL A 51 -4.11 -6.72 1.81
CA VAL A 51 -3.48 -5.53 2.39
C VAL A 51 -3.08 -5.77 3.85
N THR A 52 -3.97 -6.35 4.64
CA THR A 52 -3.70 -6.63 6.06
C THR A 52 -2.56 -7.62 6.24
N ASP A 53 -2.51 -8.67 5.41
CA ASP A 53 -1.44 -9.67 5.43
C ASP A 53 -0.10 -9.06 5.04
N LEU A 54 -0.07 -8.23 3.98
CA LEU A 54 1.15 -7.50 3.60
C LEU A 54 1.63 -6.57 4.74
N LEU A 55 0.72 -5.83 5.39
CA LEU A 55 1.09 -4.97 6.52
C LEU A 55 1.62 -5.80 7.70
N THR A 56 1.06 -6.98 7.94
CA THR A 56 1.52 -7.90 8.99
C THR A 56 2.93 -8.40 8.71
N ASP A 57 3.23 -8.79 7.47
CA ASP A 57 4.57 -9.21 7.06
C ASP A 57 5.58 -8.05 7.14
N LEU A 58 5.17 -6.82 6.80
CA LEU A 58 5.99 -5.63 7.00
C LEU A 58 6.25 -5.34 8.48
N MET A 59 5.29 -5.57 9.38
CA MET A 59 5.50 -5.47 10.82
C MET A 59 6.53 -6.49 11.30
N HIS A 60 6.43 -7.75 10.86
CA HIS A 60 7.41 -8.77 11.18
C HIS A 60 8.81 -8.42 10.66
N LEU A 61 8.90 -7.89 9.43
CA LEU A 61 10.16 -7.40 8.85
C LEU A 61 10.77 -6.27 9.69
N CYS A 62 9.97 -5.27 10.07
CA CYS A 62 10.43 -4.14 10.87
C CYS A 62 10.93 -4.61 12.25
N ALA A 63 10.17 -5.48 12.93
CA ALA A 63 10.56 -6.02 14.22
C ALA A 63 11.87 -6.82 14.15
N HIS A 64 12.11 -7.52 13.04
CA HIS A 64 13.34 -8.29 12.82
C HIS A 64 14.55 -7.39 12.48
N CYS A 65 14.37 -6.40 11.61
CA CYS A 65 15.45 -5.59 11.07
C CYS A 65 15.78 -4.34 11.90
N TRP A 66 14.82 -3.82 12.69
CA TRP A 66 14.97 -2.65 13.55
C TRP A 66 14.51 -2.95 14.99
N PRO A 67 15.20 -3.85 15.71
CA PRO A 67 14.78 -4.25 17.05
C PRO A 67 14.86 -3.08 18.05
N ASP A 68 13.75 -2.85 18.76
CA ASP A 68 13.36 -2.06 19.95
C ASP A 68 14.17 -0.83 20.44
N ASN A 69 15.45 -0.69 20.11
CA ASN A 69 16.32 0.40 20.54
C ASN A 69 16.73 1.35 19.38
N GLY A 70 16.16 1.17 18.20
CA GLY A 70 16.40 2.01 17.03
C GLY A 70 15.37 3.14 16.87
N PRO A 71 15.70 4.24 16.16
CA PRO A 71 14.77 5.34 15.91
C PRO A 71 13.63 4.99 14.91
N VAL A 72 13.66 3.79 14.32
CA VAL A 72 12.75 3.36 13.25
C VAL A 72 11.95 2.15 13.74
N SER A 73 10.63 2.24 13.69
CA SER A 73 9.68 1.15 13.91
C SER A 73 8.63 1.16 12.79
N PHE A 74 7.81 0.11 12.71
CA PHE A 74 6.67 0.11 11.79
C PHE A 74 5.74 1.30 12.07
N ASP A 75 5.44 1.57 13.35
CA ASP A 75 4.56 2.66 13.74
C ASP A 75 5.12 4.05 13.41
N SER A 76 6.43 4.29 13.65
CA SER A 76 7.04 5.58 13.31
C SER A 76 7.10 5.80 11.79
N THR A 77 7.33 4.74 11.03
CA THR A 77 7.30 4.75 9.56
C THR A 77 5.88 5.00 9.05
N LEU A 78 4.87 4.31 9.60
CA LEU A 78 3.46 4.48 9.22
C LEU A 78 2.97 5.89 9.52
N ASN A 79 3.33 6.44 10.68
CA ASN A 79 2.97 7.83 11.03
C ASN A 79 3.60 8.83 10.05
N THR A 80 4.85 8.62 9.64
CA THR A 80 5.51 9.46 8.64
C THR A 80 4.85 9.34 7.27
N ALA A 81 4.52 8.12 6.84
CA ALA A 81 3.81 7.88 5.58
C ALA A 81 2.43 8.56 5.56
N ARG A 82 1.70 8.55 6.68
CA ARG A 82 0.42 9.28 6.82
C ARG A 82 0.60 10.78 6.65
N MET A 83 1.65 11.37 7.23
CA MET A 83 1.94 12.80 7.05
C MET A 83 2.19 13.14 5.58
N HIS A 84 3.00 12.34 4.88
CA HIS A 84 3.24 12.54 3.44
C HIS A 84 1.96 12.43 2.62
N TYR A 85 1.13 11.40 2.87
CA TYR A 85 -0.14 11.23 2.17
C TYR A 85 -1.08 12.42 2.35
N LEU A 86 -1.19 12.96 3.58
CA LEU A 86 -2.03 14.13 3.86
C LEU A 86 -1.56 15.38 3.11
N VAL A 87 -0.26 15.66 3.13
CA VAL A 87 0.32 16.81 2.42
C VAL A 87 0.05 16.71 0.92
N GLU A 88 0.32 15.56 0.32
CA GLU A 88 0.13 15.35 -1.13
C GLU A 88 -1.35 15.35 -1.56
N SER A 89 -2.26 14.97 -0.64
CA SER A 89 -3.71 15.00 -0.89
C SER A 89 -4.28 16.42 -0.74
N ASP A 90 -3.79 17.20 0.22
CA ASP A 90 -4.16 18.60 0.42
C ASP A 90 -3.63 19.49 -0.72
N GLU A 91 -2.44 19.20 -1.24
CA GLU A 91 -1.89 19.87 -2.42
C GLU A 91 -2.74 19.60 -3.67
N CYS A 92 -3.30 18.39 -3.81
CA CYS A 92 -4.16 18.02 -4.94
C CYS A 92 -5.52 18.73 -4.91
N THR A 93 -6.03 19.12 -3.72
CA THR A 93 -7.31 19.83 -3.55
C THR A 93 -7.19 21.35 -3.69
N GLN A 94 -5.97 21.90 -3.74
CA GLN A 94 -5.74 23.35 -3.91
C GLN A 94 -5.85 23.85 -5.36
N TRP A 95 -5.96 22.96 -6.34
CA TRP A 95 -6.03 23.30 -7.77
C TRP A 95 -7.37 22.93 -8.44
N GLU A 96 -8.38 22.53 -7.67
CA GLU A 96 -9.79 22.35 -8.10
C GLU A 96 -10.63 23.61 -7.87
#